data_AF-A0A1Z1MF36-F1
#
_entry.id   AF-A0A1Z1MF36-F1
#
_cell.length_a   1.000
_cell.length_b   1.000
_cell.length_c   1.000
_cell.angle_alpha   90.00
_cell.angle_beta   90.00
_cell.angle_gamma   90.00
#
_symmetry.space_group_name_H-M   'P 1'
#
loop_
_entity.id
_entity.type
_entity.pdbx_description
1 polymer ?
#
loop_
_entity_poly.entity_id
_entity_poly.type
_entity_poly.pdbx_seq_one_letter_code
_entity_poly.pdbx_strand_id
1 'polypeptide(L)' 'MFEKGSKVKVLRKESYWYQDIGTVVKVDKGFKYSILVRFIKLTYAGVNTNSFSKEELVLM' A
#
# COMPACT_ATOMS: atom_id res chain seq x y z
N MET A 1 0.84 -0.65 -14.55
CA MET A 1 0.80 0.69 -13.91
C MET A 1 0.07 0.56 -12.59
N PHE A 2 0.44 1.30 -11.55
CA PHE A 2 -0.36 1.30 -10.31
C PHE A 2 -1.67 2.02 -10.57
N GLU A 3 -2.79 1.28 -10.56
CA GLU A 3 -4.13 1.81 -10.77
C GLU A 3 -5.00 1.55 -9.54
N LYS A 4 -6.06 2.36 -9.41
CA LYS A 4 -7.08 2.14 -8.38
C LYS A 4 -7.70 0.74 -8.58
N GLY A 5 -7.73 -0.06 -7.53
CA GLY A 5 -8.22 -1.44 -7.54
C GLY A 5 -7.14 -2.49 -7.83
N SER A 6 -5.93 -2.09 -8.21
CA SER A 6 -4.82 -3.04 -8.39
C SER A 6 -4.41 -3.68 -7.06
N LYS A 7 -4.04 -4.96 -7.10
CA LYS A 7 -3.43 -5.65 -5.97
C LYS A 7 -1.93 -5.36 -5.95
N VAL A 8 -1.42 -5.07 -4.77
CA VAL A 8 0.00 -4.76 -4.56
C VAL A 8 0.53 -5.51 -3.37
N LYS A 9 1.78 -5.96 -3.46
CA LYS A 9 2.52 -6.56 -2.36
C LYS A 9 3.47 -5.53 -1.76
N VAL A 10 3.48 -5.42 -0.43
CA VAL A 10 4.34 -4.47 0.28
C VAL A 10 5.73 -5.06 0.54
N LEU A 11 6.79 -4.33 0.19
CA LEU A 11 8.18 -4.72 0.42
C LEU A 11 8.88 -3.91 1.54
N ARG A 12 8.21 -2.92 2.14
CA ARG A 12 8.77 -2.16 3.26
C ARG A 12 8.83 -3.03 4.51
N LYS A 13 10.04 -3.38 4.96
CA LYS A 13 10.29 -4.25 6.14
C LYS A 13 9.70 -3.71 7.44
N GLU A 14 9.69 -2.39 7.61
CA GLU A 14 9.13 -1.71 8.80
C GLU A 14 7.59 -1.66 8.80
N SER A 15 6.94 -2.01 7.69
CA SER A 15 5.50 -1.99 7.61
C SER A 15 4.88 -3.18 8.33
N TYR A 16 3.81 -2.94 9.07
CA TYR A 16 2.97 -4.00 9.65
C TYR A 16 2.51 -5.02 8.59
N TRP A 17 2.33 -4.58 7.36
CA TRP A 17 1.89 -5.40 6.22
C TRP A 17 3.05 -5.88 5.34
N TYR A 18 4.26 -6.02 5.89
CA TYR A 18 5.41 -6.52 5.12
C TYR A 18 5.09 -7.89 4.48
N GLN A 19 5.29 -7.98 3.16
CA GLN A 19 4.92 -9.11 2.30
C GLN A 19 3.43 -9.42 2.18
N ASP A 20 2.55 -8.62 2.78
CA ASP A 20 1.11 -8.79 2.65
C ASP A 20 0.57 -8.14 1.37
N ILE A 21 -0.63 -8.55 0.98
CA ILE A 21 -1.32 -8.05 -0.21
C ILE A 21 -2.35 -7.01 0.20
N GLY A 22 -2.26 -5.84 -0.42
CA GLY A 22 -3.21 -4.75 -0.27
C GLY A 22 -3.84 -4.36 -1.60
N THR A 23 -4.92 -3.59 -1.52
CA THR A 23 -5.62 -3.03 -2.69
C THR A 23 -5.35 -1.53 -2.77
N VAL A 24 -4.93 -1.06 -3.93
CA VAL A 24 -4.71 0.37 -4.17
C VAL A 24 -6.05 1.10 -4.19
N VAL A 25 -6.22 2.10 -3.34
CA VAL A 25 -7.43 2.91 -3.27
C VAL A 25 -7.29 4.19 -4.07
N LYS A 26 -6.11 4.81 -3.99
CA LYS A 26 -5.83 6.10 -4.64
C LYS A 26 -4.35 6.18 -5.02
N VAL A 27 -4.10 6.81 -6.17
CA VAL A 27 -2.75 7.13 -6.64
C VAL A 27 -2.70 8.62 -6.91
N ASP A 28 -1.93 9.35 -6.13
CA ASP A 28 -1.67 10.78 -6.30
C ASP A 28 -0.39 11.01 -7.12
N LYS A 29 -0.27 12.17 -7.77
CA LYS A 29 0.93 12.54 -8.55
C LYS A 29 1.62 13.70 -7.82
N GLY A 30 2.92 13.58 -7.56
CA GLY A 30 3.74 14.67 -6.99
C GLY A 30 4.23 14.48 -5.55
N PHE A 31 3.88 13.37 -4.89
CA PHE A 31 4.35 13.07 -3.53
C PHE A 31 5.16 11.77 -3.48
N LYS A 32 6.13 11.71 -2.56
CA LYS A 32 7.00 10.55 -2.31
C LYS A 32 6.17 9.29 -2.00
N TYR A 33 5.17 9.41 -1.12
CA TYR A 33 4.22 8.35 -0.78
C TYR A 33 2.88 8.58 -1.47
N SER A 34 2.86 8.37 -2.78
CA SER A 34 1.73 8.69 -3.65
C SER A 34 0.64 7.61 -3.69
N ILE A 35 0.90 6.41 -3.17
CA ILE A 35 -0.01 5.26 -3.33
C ILE A 35 -0.65 4.94 -1.99
N LEU A 36 -1.96 5.17 -1.90
CA LEU A 36 -2.77 4.76 -0.75
C LEU A 36 -3.24 3.32 -0.95
N VAL A 37 -2.84 2.43 -0.03
CA VAL A 37 -3.20 1.02 -0.05
C VAL A 37 -4.08 0.69 1.15
N ARG A 38 -5.14 -0.08 0.91
CA ARG A 38 -6.03 -0.64 1.94
C ARG A 38 -5.78 -2.13 2.09
N PHE A 39 -5.70 -2.58 3.33
CA PHE A 39 -5.50 -3.97 3.71
C PHE A 39 -6.74 -4.54 4.38
N ILE A 40 -6.81 -5.87 4.41
CA ILE A 40 -7.86 -6.61 5.12
C ILE A 40 -7.54 -6.64 6.62
N LYS A 41 -6.25 -6.80 6.99
CA LYS A 41 -5.80 -6.78 8.39
C LYS A 41 -5.78 -5.36 8.95
N LEU A 42 -6.32 -5.19 10.15
CA LEU A 42 -6.21 -3.96 10.93
C LEU A 42 -4.94 -3.99 11.77
N THR A 43 -4.31 -2.84 11.97
CA THR A 43 -3.29 -2.68 13.00
C THR A 43 -3.91 -2.64 14.39
N TYR A 44 -3.06 -2.69 15.42
CA TYR A 44 -3.47 -2.48 16.82
C TYR A 44 -4.19 -1.16 17.07
N ALA A 45 -3.96 -0.14 16.24
CA ALA A 45 -4.63 1.15 16.30
C ALA A 45 -5.97 1.18 15.52
N GLY A 46 -6.41 0.05 14.96
CA GLY A 46 -7.64 -0.03 14.17
C GLY A 46 -7.55 0.56 12.76
N VAL A 47 -6.33 0.84 12.27
CA VAL A 47 -6.10 1.42 10.94
C VAL A 47 -5.80 0.30 9.94
N ASN A 48 -6.39 0.36 8.76
CA ASN A 48 -6.15 -0.60 7.67
C ASN A 48 -5.72 0.07 6.35
N THR A 49 -5.43 1.36 6.36
CA THR A 49 -4.94 2.11 5.21
C THR A 49 -3.58 2.71 5.51
N ASN A 50 -2.68 2.68 4.51
CA ASN A 50 -1.38 3.33 4.62
C ASN A 50 -0.87 3.79 3.24
N SER A 51 0.02 4.77 3.23
CA SER A 51 0.63 5.34 2.03
C SER A 51 2.03 4.79 1.79
N PHE A 52 2.32 4.44 0.55
CA PHE A 52 3.60 3.85 0.13
C PHE A 52 4.15 4.53 -1.12
N SER A 53 5.45 4.36 -1.34
CA SER A 53 6.13 4.76 -2.57
C SER A 53 6.04 3.64 -3.60
N LYS A 54 6.24 3.99 -4.89
CA LYS A 54 6.26 3.01 -5.99
C LYS A 54 7.35 1.94 -5.83
N GLU A 55 8.48 2.32 -5.25
CA GLU A 55 9.64 1.42 -5.06
C GLU A 55 9.42 0.36 -3.97
N GLU A 56 8.48 0.62 -3.06
CA GLU A 56 8.20 -0.23 -1.91
C GLU A 56 7.03 -1.18 -2.15
N LEU A 57 6.45 -1.13 -3.36
CA LEU A 57 5.31 -1.92 -3.77
C LEU A 57 5.66 -2.71 -5.03
N VAL A 58 5.17 -3.95 -5.08
CA VAL A 58 5.22 -4.77 -6.29
C VAL A 58 3.79 -4.99 -6.76
N LEU A 59 3.53 -4.71 -8.04
CA LEU A 59 2.26 -5.02 -8.67
C LEU A 59 2.10 -6.54 -8.81
N MET A 60 0.90 -7.05 -8.56
CA MET A 60 0.52 -8.44 -8.82
C MET A 60 -0.51 -8.53 -9.93
#